data_AF-A0AAQ4EED0-F1
#
_entry.id   AF-A0AAQ4EED0-F1
#
_cell.length_a   1.000
_cell.length_b   1.000
_cell.length_c   1.000
_cell.angle_alpha   90.00
_cell.angle_beta   90.00
_cell.angle_gamma   90.00
#
_symmetry.space_group_name_H-M   'P 1'
#
loop_
_entity.id
_entity.type
_entity.pdbx_description
1 polymer ?
#
loop_
_entity_poly.entity_id
_entity_poly.type
_entity_poly.pdbx_seq_one_letter_code
_entity_poly.pdbx_strand_id
1 'polypeptide(L)'
;MQEIRVGRRGRIVAMSSTGAASSGKTCSRCRNHGVRVVLKGHKRVCPHRYCSCDRCGLVTMRRQILAEEASIQKKQEAESSLLAAGQLCGQDNLGKRSMDILP
;
A
#
# COMPACT_ATOMS: atom_id res chain seq x y z
N MET A 1 4.16 14.55 -47.02
CA MET A 1 4.56 14.35 -45.61
C MET A 1 3.65 13.28 -45.04
N GLN A 2 4.23 12.19 -44.53
CA GLN A 2 3.51 10.98 -44.11
C GLN A 2 3.10 11.12 -42.64
N GLU A 3 1.81 10.95 -42.36
CA GLU A 3 1.21 11.07 -41.02
C GLU A 3 1.49 9.80 -40.18
N ILE A 4 2.28 9.93 -39.11
CA ILE A 4 2.57 8.82 -38.18
C ILE A 4 1.35 8.60 -37.26
N ARG A 5 0.51 7.61 -37.58
CA ARG A 5 -0.55 7.09 -36.69
C ARG A 5 0.08 6.32 -35.52
N VAL A 6 0.28 6.97 -34.37
CA VAL A 6 0.70 6.29 -33.13
C VAL A 6 -0.51 5.55 -32.54
N GLY A 7 -0.52 4.22 -32.67
CA GLY A 7 -1.59 3.35 -32.19
C GLY A 7 -1.82 3.46 -30.67
N ARG A 8 -3.09 3.64 -30.30
CA ARG A 8 -3.56 3.60 -28.90
C ARG A 8 -3.25 2.23 -28.29
N ARG A 9 -2.34 2.19 -27.33
CA ARG A 9 -1.98 0.99 -26.57
C ARG A 9 -3.25 0.44 -25.89
N GLY A 10 -3.58 -0.81 -26.18
CA GLY A 10 -4.74 -1.52 -25.67
C GLY A 10 -4.80 -1.52 -24.14
N ARG A 11 -5.98 -1.21 -23.62
CA ARG A 11 -6.32 -1.32 -22.20
C ARG A 11 -6.45 -2.81 -21.87
N ILE A 12 -5.44 -3.37 -21.20
CA ILE A 12 -5.57 -4.70 -20.59
C ILE A 12 -6.59 -4.62 -19.44
N VAL A 13 -7.66 -5.41 -19.54
CA VAL A 13 -8.67 -5.55 -18.49
C VAL A 13 -8.07 -6.29 -17.29
N ALA A 14 -8.35 -5.79 -16.09
CA ALA A 14 -7.94 -6.42 -14.84
C ALA A 14 -8.76 -7.69 -14.59
N MET A 15 -8.10 -8.86 -14.49
CA MET A 15 -8.71 -10.09 -13.99
C MET A 15 -8.76 -10.00 -12.47
N SER A 16 -9.94 -9.72 -11.92
CA SER A 16 -10.23 -9.77 -10.49
C SER A 16 -10.17 -11.23 -10.01
N SER A 17 -9.03 -11.67 -9.47
CA SER A 17 -8.92 -12.97 -8.83
C SER A 17 -9.49 -12.93 -7.42
N THR A 18 -10.78 -13.22 -7.28
CA THR A 18 -11.37 -13.74 -6.04
C THR A 18 -10.85 -15.17 -5.84
N GLY A 19 -10.18 -15.43 -4.72
CA GLY A 19 -9.68 -16.76 -4.38
C GLY A 19 -8.43 -16.72 -3.52
N ALA A 20 -8.63 -16.68 -2.20
CA ALA A 20 -7.57 -16.84 -1.21
C ALA A 20 -7.05 -18.28 -1.21
N ALA A 21 -6.20 -18.63 -2.17
CA ALA A 21 -5.31 -19.77 -2.06
C ALA A 21 -4.13 -19.35 -1.19
N SER A 22 -3.99 -19.96 -0.01
CA SER A 22 -2.87 -19.81 0.91
C SER A 22 -1.58 -20.46 0.37
N SER A 23 -1.31 -20.28 -0.93
CA SER A 23 -0.03 -20.58 -1.54
C SER A 23 1.01 -19.64 -0.92
N GLY A 24 1.88 -20.18 -0.08
CA GLY A 24 2.93 -19.42 0.60
C GLY A 24 3.70 -18.52 -0.38
N LYS A 25 4.00 -17.29 0.05
CA LYS A 25 4.67 -16.29 -0.79
C LYS A 25 5.99 -16.89 -1.32
N THR A 26 6.24 -16.79 -2.61
CA THR A 26 7.50 -17.22 -3.23
C THR A 26 8.55 -16.10 -3.16
N CYS A 27 9.82 -16.48 -3.19
CA CYS A 27 10.92 -15.52 -3.18
C CYS A 27 10.96 -14.73 -4.49
N SER A 28 10.66 -13.43 -4.44
CA SER A 28 10.63 -12.59 -5.64
C SER A 28 11.98 -12.51 -6.35
N ARG A 29 13.11 -12.59 -5.61
CA ARG A 29 14.44 -12.56 -6.23
C ARG A 29 14.72 -13.83 -7.03
N CYS A 30 14.51 -15.01 -6.44
CA CYS A 30 14.64 -16.27 -7.17
C CYS A 30 13.72 -16.30 -8.40
N ARG A 31 12.47 -15.81 -8.25
CA ARG A 31 11.53 -15.76 -9.36
C ARG A 31 12.03 -14.90 -10.53
N ASN A 32 12.73 -13.80 -10.25
CA ASN A 32 13.34 -12.95 -11.29
C ASN A 32 14.52 -13.63 -12.03
N HIS A 33 15.08 -14.69 -11.47
CA HIS A 33 16.12 -15.52 -12.07
C HIS A 33 15.57 -16.87 -12.58
N GLY A 34 14.24 -17.02 -12.67
CA GLY A 34 13.60 -18.23 -13.21
C GLY A 34 13.40 -19.36 -12.18
N VAL A 35 13.83 -19.18 -10.94
CA VAL A 35 13.74 -20.21 -9.88
C VAL A 35 12.55 -19.93 -8.95
N ARG A 36 11.68 -20.91 -8.71
CA ARG A 36 10.55 -20.75 -7.77
C ARG A 36 10.86 -21.46 -6.46
N VAL A 37 11.07 -20.67 -5.41
CA VAL A 37 11.30 -21.18 -4.04
C VAL A 37 10.33 -20.52 -3.09
N VAL A 38 9.77 -21.28 -2.16
CA VAL A 38 8.91 -20.76 -1.09
C VAL A 38 9.74 -19.85 -0.18
N LEU A 39 9.24 -18.67 0.17
CA LEU A 39 10.00 -17.67 0.93
C LEU A 39 10.19 -18.07 2.41
N LYS A 40 9.36 -18.97 2.94
CA LYS A 40 9.43 -19.47 4.32
C LYS A 40 10.82 -20.09 4.56
N GLY A 41 11.63 -19.49 5.43
CA GLY A 41 13.02 -19.91 5.72
C GLY A 41 14.07 -19.53 4.67
N HIS A 42 13.67 -19.08 3.47
CA HIS A 42 14.58 -18.90 2.33
C HIS A 42 15.33 -17.55 2.31
N LYS A 43 14.87 -16.54 3.06
CA LYS A 43 15.43 -15.16 2.99
C LYS A 43 16.95 -15.09 3.21
N ARG A 44 17.49 -15.87 4.15
CA ARG A 44 18.92 -15.83 4.52
C ARG A 44 19.81 -16.66 3.60
N VAL A 45 19.27 -17.77 3.09
CA VAL A 45 19.95 -18.74 2.22
C VAL A 45 19.77 -18.45 0.73
N CYS A 46 19.08 -17.34 0.39
CA CYS A 46 18.80 -17.00 -1.00
C CYS A 46 20.09 -16.71 -1.78
N PRO A 47 20.38 -17.44 -2.88
CA PRO A 47 21.59 -17.22 -3.66
C PRO A 47 21.62 -15.84 -4.33
N HIS A 48 20.45 -15.28 -4.61
CA HIS A 48 20.29 -13.96 -5.23
C HIS A 48 20.01 -12.86 -4.19
N ARG A 49 20.34 -13.06 -2.90
CA ARG A 49 20.04 -12.09 -1.82
C ARG A 49 20.62 -10.70 -2.08
N TYR A 50 21.72 -10.59 -2.78
CA TYR A 50 22.39 -9.32 -3.09
C TYR A 50 22.51 -9.06 -4.59
N CYS A 51 21.68 -9.71 -5.41
CA CYS A 51 21.73 -9.48 -6.85
C CYS A 51 21.27 -8.06 -7.21
N SER A 52 22.04 -7.40 -8.07
CA SER A 52 21.84 -6.04 -8.57
C SER A 52 21.50 -5.97 -10.07
N CYS A 53 21.08 -7.08 -10.68
CA CYS A 53 20.65 -7.07 -12.10
C CYS A 53 19.41 -6.20 -12.31
N ASP A 54 19.15 -5.77 -13.55
CA ASP A 54 18.05 -4.85 -13.89
C ASP A 54 16.69 -5.33 -13.37
N ARG A 55 16.37 -6.62 -13.56
CA ARG A 55 15.12 -7.21 -13.06
C ARG A 55 14.97 -7.09 -11.55
N CYS A 56 16.07 -7.25 -10.79
CA CYS A 56 16.08 -7.12 -9.34
C CYS A 56 16.10 -5.64 -8.88
N GLY A 57 16.76 -4.76 -9.63
CA GLY A 57 16.73 -3.31 -9.43
C GLY A 57 15.32 -2.74 -9.55
N LEU A 58 14.61 -3.07 -10.64
CA LEU A 58 13.24 -2.63 -10.89
C LEU A 58 12.27 -3.03 -9.77
N VAL A 59 12.36 -4.27 -9.28
CA VAL A 59 11.51 -4.74 -8.16
C VAL A 59 11.86 -4.00 -6.85
N THR A 60 13.12 -3.65 -6.65
CA THR A 60 13.56 -2.91 -5.46
C THR A 60 13.01 -1.49 -5.47
N MET A 61 13.16 -0.78 -6.59
CA MET A 61 12.60 0.56 -6.79
C MET A 61 11.09 0.57 -6.60
N ARG A 62 10.37 -0.37 -7.23
CA ARG A 62 8.91 -0.50 -7.04
C ARG A 62 8.52 -0.67 -5.57
N ARG A 63 9.29 -1.43 -4.79
CA ARG A 63 9.02 -1.61 -3.36
C ARG A 63 9.24 -0.34 -2.55
N GLN A 64 10.22 0.49 -2.93
CA GLN A 64 10.45 1.77 -2.28
C GLN A 64 9.26 2.71 -2.51
N ILE A 65 8.80 2.85 -3.75
CA ILE A 65 7.62 3.65 -4.10
C ILE A 65 6.39 3.18 -3.32
N LEU A 66 6.10 1.87 -3.33
CA LEU A 66 4.96 1.31 -2.59
C LEU A 66 5.05 1.53 -1.07
N ALA A 67 6.27 1.50 -0.51
CA ALA A 67 6.46 1.75 0.92
C ALA A 67 6.20 3.21 1.27
N GLU A 68 6.61 4.14 0.40
CA GLU A 68 6.34 5.56 0.54
C GLU A 68 4.83 5.85 0.41
N GLU A 69 4.18 5.34 -0.62
CA GLU A 69 2.72 5.43 -0.80
C GLU A 69 1.97 4.89 0.41
N ALA A 70 2.36 3.72 0.93
CA ALA A 70 1.74 3.14 2.13
C ALA A 70 1.95 4.02 3.39
N SER A 71 3.07 4.73 3.48
CA SER A 71 3.33 5.66 4.59
C SER A 71 2.45 6.91 4.49
N ILE A 72 2.21 7.42 3.28
CA ILE A 72 1.32 8.55 3.01
C ILE A 72 -0.11 8.16 3.36
N GLN A 73 -0.56 7.01 2.86
CA GLN A 73 -1.92 6.53 3.12
C GLN A 73 -2.19 6.34 4.61
N LYS A 74 -1.25 5.73 5.35
CA LYS A 74 -1.38 5.58 6.82
C LYS A 74 -1.51 6.91 7.55
N LYS A 75 -0.80 7.96 7.11
CA LYS A 75 -0.92 9.30 7.69
C LYS A 75 -2.29 9.91 7.40
N GLN A 76 -2.76 9.80 6.17
CA GLN A 76 -4.09 10.29 5.77
C GLN A 76 -5.21 9.57 6.52
N GLU A 77 -5.12 8.26 6.68
CA GLU A 77 -6.08 7.46 7.46
C GLU A 77 -6.08 7.82 8.94
N ALA A 78 -4.90 8.05 9.53
CA ALA A 78 -4.78 8.50 10.92
C ALA A 78 -5.37 9.89 11.13
N GLU A 79 -5.11 10.84 10.22
CA GLU A 79 -5.67 12.19 10.25
C GLU A 79 -7.20 12.16 10.10
N SER A 80 -7.71 11.41 9.12
CA SER A 80 -9.14 11.24 8.90
C SER A 80 -9.83 10.59 10.10
N SER A 81 -9.21 9.56 10.71
CA SER A 81 -9.74 8.92 11.92
C SER A 81 -9.72 9.86 13.14
N LEU A 82 -8.74 10.75 13.25
CA LEU A 82 -8.67 11.73 14.34
C LEU A 82 -9.76 12.79 14.19
N LEU A 83 -9.98 13.30 12.97
CA LEU A 83 -11.07 14.24 12.67
C LEU A 83 -12.44 13.59 12.94
N ALA A 84 -12.63 12.33 12.54
CA ALA A 84 -13.85 11.58 12.82
C ALA A 84 -14.06 11.32 14.32
N ALA A 85 -12.99 11.03 15.07
CA ALA A 85 -13.06 10.83 16.53
C ALA A 85 -13.31 12.14 17.30
N GLY A 86 -12.77 13.27 16.82
CA GLY A 86 -13.05 14.61 17.36
C GLY A 86 -14.52 15.02 17.25
N GLN A 87 -15.28 14.39 16.34
CA GLN A 87 -16.72 14.59 16.20
C GLN A 87 -17.55 13.87 17.30
N LEU A 88 -16.96 12.96 18.09
CA LEU A 88 -17.68 12.14 19.07
C LEU A 88 -17.51 12.60 20.53
N CYS A 89 -16.65 13.57 20.86
CA CYS A 89 -16.52 14.09 22.24
C CYS A 89 -17.11 15.50 22.45
N GLY A 90 -18.05 15.94 21.60
CA GLY A 90 -18.59 17.30 21.58
C GLY A 90 -20.08 17.46 21.90
N GLN A 91 -20.72 16.52 22.62
CA GLN A 91 -22.10 16.69 23.08
C GLN A 91 -22.29 16.22 24.53
N ASP A 92 -21.64 16.90 25.47
CA ASP A 92 -22.20 17.00 26.82
C ASP A 92 -22.04 18.43 27.37
N ASN A 93 -23.21 19.06 27.54
CA ASN A 93 -23.50 20.19 28.42
C ASN A 93 -23.12 21.63 28.02
N LEU A 94 -23.72 22.14 26.94
CA LEU A 94 -24.11 23.57 26.85
C LEU A 94 -25.61 23.71 27.14
N GLY A 95 -25.96 23.67 28.43
CA GLY A 95 -27.31 24.00 28.89
C GLY A 95 -27.53 23.67 30.36
N LYS A 96 -28.18 24.62 31.06
CA LYS A 96 -28.90 24.51 32.36
C LYS A 96 -28.08 24.31 33.65
N ARG A 97 -27.51 25.41 34.15
CA ARG A 97 -27.49 25.81 35.57
C ARG A 97 -27.69 27.33 35.63
N SER A 98 -28.93 27.79 35.55
CA SER A 98 -29.69 28.37 36.68
C SER A 98 -29.02 29.62 37.24
N MET A 99 -29.61 30.77 36.90
CA MET A 99 -29.56 32.03 37.64
C MET A 99 -29.67 31.76 39.14
N ASP A 100 -28.93 32.49 39.98
CA ASP A 100 -29.49 33.11 41.17
C ASP A 100 -28.45 33.97 41.93
N ILE A 101 -28.91 35.18 42.25
CA ILE A 101 -28.57 36.06 43.39
C ILE A 101 -27.38 37.03 43.22
N LEU A 102 -27.80 38.22 42.79
CA LEU A 102 -27.23 39.54 43.09
C LEU A 102 -27.55 39.92 44.56
N PRO A 103 -26.68 40.68 45.22
CA PRO A 103 -27.14 41.93 45.85
C PRO A 103 -26.55 43.18 45.20
#